data_AF-A0A7S1D9P2-F1
#
_entry.id   AF-A0A7S1D9P2-F1
#
_cell.length_a   1.000
_cell.length_b   1.000
_cell.length_c   1.000
_cell.angle_alpha   90.00
_cell.angle_beta   90.00
_cell.angle_gamma   90.00
#
_symmetry.space_group_name_H-M   'P 1'
#
loop_
_entity.id
_entity.type
_entity.pdbx_description
1 polymer ?
#
loop_
_entity_poly.entity_id
_entity_poly.type
_entity_poly.pdbx_seq_one_letter_code
_entity_poly.pdbx_strand_id
1 'polypeptide(L)'
;YVEALVICFRGGAFSAVINLTLCITGVTLLFTLLQLMFAAGETSPLNSSDIPMLLVGYGFGASFVALFMQLGGGIYTKAADVGADLVGKVEQSIPEDDPRNPATIADLVGD
;
A
#
# COMPACT_ATOMS: atom_id res chain seq x y z
N TYR A 1 4.79 8.89 -26.95
CA TYR A 1 5.51 7.90 -26.13
C TYR A 1 6.36 8.52 -25.02
N VAL A 2 7.31 9.43 -25.33
CA VAL A 2 8.16 10.06 -24.30
C VAL A 2 7.34 10.83 -23.25
N GLU A 3 6.33 11.59 -23.69
CA GLU A 3 5.46 12.35 -22.79
C GLU A 3 4.65 11.45 -21.84
N ALA A 4 3.99 10.41 -22.38
CA ALA A 4 3.26 9.42 -21.58
C ALA A 4 4.17 8.71 -20.56
N LEU A 5 5.39 8.32 -20.98
CA LEU A 5 6.37 7.71 -20.08
C LEU A 5 6.76 8.65 -18.93
N VAL A 6 6.99 9.93 -19.22
CA VAL A 6 7.33 10.92 -18.19
C VAL A 6 6.17 11.12 -17.20
N ILE A 7 4.93 11.12 -17.69
CA ILE A 7 3.74 11.24 -16.83
C ILE A 7 3.59 10.02 -15.91
N CYS A 8 3.63 8.80 -16.46
CA CYS A 8 3.55 7.56 -15.67
C CYS A 8 4.69 7.46 -14.65
N PHE A 9 5.92 7.79 -15.06
CA PHE A 9 7.08 7.76 -14.17
C PHE A 9 6.95 8.76 -13.02
N ARG A 10 6.51 10.01 -13.29
CA ARG A 10 6.30 11.02 -12.26
C ARG A 10 5.17 10.65 -11.31
N GLY A 11 4.09 10.06 -11.82
CA GLY A 11 2.98 9.56 -11.00
C GLY A 11 3.43 8.48 -10.01
N GLY A 12 4.16 7.47 -10.49
CA GLY A 12 4.72 6.42 -9.64
C GLY A 12 5.76 6.94 -8.65
N ALA A 13 6.65 7.83 -9.09
CA ALA A 13 7.66 8.44 -8.23
C ALA A 13 7.05 9.25 -7.08
N PHE A 14 5.97 9.98 -7.34
CA PHE A 14 5.27 10.76 -6.31
C PHE A 14 4.71 9.86 -5.20
N SER A 15 4.02 8.77 -5.56
CA SER A 15 3.51 7.77 -4.60
C SER A 15 4.65 7.17 -3.76
N ALA A 16 5.78 6.82 -4.39
CA ALA A 16 6.94 6.27 -3.70
C ALA A 16 7.56 7.24 -2.69
N VAL A 17 7.76 8.51 -3.07
CA VAL A 17 8.32 9.55 -2.18
C VAL A 17 7.42 9.78 -0.98
N ILE A 18 6.09 9.84 -1.17
CA ILE A 18 5.14 10.00 -0.07
C ILE A 18 5.20 8.82 0.90
N ASN A 19 5.14 7.59 0.39
CA ASN A 19 5.15 6.39 1.24
C ASN A 19 6.44 6.28 2.05
N LEU A 20 7.60 6.54 1.44
CA LEU A 20 8.89 6.52 2.14
C LEU A 20 8.96 7.62 3.21
N THR A 21 8.54 8.85 2.87
CA THR A 21 8.56 9.98 3.79
C THR A 21 7.65 9.73 4.98
N LEU A 22 6.45 9.20 4.75
CA LEU A 22 5.49 8.87 5.82
C LEU A 22 6.03 7.75 6.73
N CYS A 23 6.66 6.72 6.16
CA CYS A 23 7.27 5.63 6.91
C CYS A 23 8.38 6.13 7.85
N ILE A 24 9.36 6.86 7.32
CA ILE A 24 10.49 7.38 8.11
C ILE A 24 10.00 8.38 9.16
N THR A 25 9.09 9.28 8.78
CA THR A 25 8.53 10.27 9.69
C THR A 25 7.74 9.59 10.81
N GLY A 26 6.92 8.58 10.51
CA GLY A 26 6.13 7.83 11.49
C GLY A 26 6.99 7.11 12.53
N VAL A 27 8.02 6.38 12.08
CA VAL A 27 8.94 5.66 12.98
C VAL A 27 9.74 6.65 13.84
N THR A 28 10.25 7.73 13.24
CA THR A 28 11.04 8.74 13.95
C THR A 28 10.19 9.51 14.97
N LEU A 29 8.97 9.90 14.59
CA LEU A 29 8.03 10.56 15.48
C LEU A 29 7.68 9.67 16.67
N LEU A 30 7.34 8.40 16.42
CA LEU A 30 7.00 7.46 17.49
C LEU A 30 8.20 7.21 18.41
N PHE A 31 9.40 7.04 17.87
CA PHE A 31 10.62 6.88 18.68
C PHE A 31 10.87 8.08 19.58
N THR A 32 10.83 9.30 19.03
CA THR A 32 11.06 10.54 19.80
C THR A 32 9.98 10.78 20.86
N LEU A 33 8.72 10.48 20.56
CA LEU A 33 7.63 10.55 21.54
C LEU A 33 7.82 9.56 22.69
N LEU A 34 8.19 8.32 22.39
CA LEU A 34 8.45 7.29 23.42
C LEU A 34 9.63 7.69 24.30
N GLN A 35 10.71 8.24 23.72
CA GLN A 35 11.84 8.78 24.50
C GLN A 35 11.40 9.92 25.41
N LEU A 36 10.59 10.87 24.90
CA LEU A 36 10.11 12.00 25.70
C LEU A 36 9.20 11.55 26.86
N MET A 37 8.34 10.55 26.65
CA MET A 37 7.40 10.09 27.68
C MET A 37 8.04 9.17 28.71
N PHE A 38 8.96 8.29 28.30
CA PHE A 38 9.49 7.21 29.15
C PHE A 38 10.97 7.34 29.52
N ALA A 39 11.74 8.22 28.89
CA ALA A 39 13.15 8.44 29.25
C ALA A 39 13.41 9.80 29.92
N ALA A 40 12.44 10.72 29.92
CA ALA A 40 12.58 12.05 30.51
C ALA A 40 12.15 12.16 31.99
N GLY A 41 11.50 11.15 32.57
CA GLY A 41 11.11 11.13 33.98
C GLY A 41 12.14 10.46 34.86
N GLU A 42 12.56 11.09 35.97
CA GLU A 42 13.51 10.52 36.95
C GLU A 42 13.02 9.21 37.61
N THR A 43 11.74 8.86 37.44
CA THR A 43 11.12 7.63 37.97
C THR A 43 10.59 6.71 36.87
N SER A 44 11.33 6.59 35.77
CA SER A 44 10.89 5.76 34.63
C SER A 44 11.39 4.32 34.76
N PRO A 45 10.51 3.29 34.70
CA PRO A 45 10.89 1.88 34.86
C PRO A 45 11.50 1.24 33.60
N LEU A 46 11.59 1.96 32.48
CA LEU A 46 12.02 1.44 31.19
C LEU A 46 13.36 2.05 30.78
N ASN A 47 14.30 1.20 30.38
CA ASN A 47 15.58 1.66 29.85
C ASN A 47 15.41 2.11 28.40
N SER A 48 16.22 3.05 27.96
CA SER A 48 16.26 3.51 26.56
C SER A 48 16.53 2.38 25.55
N SER A 49 17.05 1.23 26.02
CA SER A 49 17.23 -0.01 25.27
C SER A 49 15.94 -0.76 24.93
N ASP A 50 14.85 -0.50 25.65
CA ASP A 50 13.60 -1.27 25.54
C ASP A 50 12.63 -0.64 24.53
N ILE A 51 12.85 0.62 24.17
CA ILE A 51 12.04 1.39 23.20
C ILE A 51 12.01 0.76 21.80
N PRO A 52 13.13 0.24 21.23
CA PRO A 52 13.10 -0.52 19.99
C PRO A 52 12.18 -1.75 20.02
N MET A 53 12.04 -2.41 21.18
CA MET A 53 11.14 -3.55 21.32
C MET A 53 9.68 -3.13 21.23
N LEU A 54 9.33 -1.94 21.73
CA LEU A 54 7.99 -1.38 21.60
C LEU A 54 7.66 -1.01 20.14
N LEU A 55 8.66 -0.56 19.36
CA LEU A 55 8.49 -0.27 17.93
C LEU A 55 8.18 -1.51 17.09
N VAL A 56 8.49 -2.72 17.56
CA VAL A 56 8.08 -3.96 16.88
C VAL A 56 6.56 -4.03 16.73
N GLY A 57 5.80 -3.55 17.73
CA GLY A 57 4.34 -3.49 17.65
C GLY A 57 3.84 -2.57 16.53
N TYR A 58 4.54 -1.46 16.27
CA TYR A 58 4.22 -0.56 15.16
C TYR A 58 4.44 -1.23 13.81
N GLY A 59 5.58 -1.91 13.62
CA GLY A 59 5.88 -2.68 12.41
C GLY A 59 4.90 -3.84 12.18
N PHE A 60 4.50 -4.52 13.25
CA PHE A 60 3.49 -5.58 13.20
C PHE A 60 2.13 -5.04 12.74
N GLY A 61 1.66 -3.94 13.34
CA GLY A 61 0.39 -3.31 12.94
C GLY A 61 0.38 -2.85 11.48
N ALA A 62 1.46 -2.21 11.02
CA ALA A 62 1.61 -1.81 9.62
C ALA A 62 1.56 -3.02 8.67
N SER A 63 2.27 -4.11 9.01
CA SER A 63 2.28 -5.34 8.22
C SER A 63 0.92 -6.03 8.19
N PHE A 64 0.19 -6.01 9.30
CA PHE A 64 -1.15 -6.59 9.41
C PHE A 64 -2.15 -5.87 8.49
N VAL A 65 -2.15 -4.54 8.48
CA VAL A 65 -3.03 -3.76 7.57
C VAL A 65 -2.60 -3.96 6.12
N ALA A 66 -1.31 -3.96 5.82
CA ALA A 66 -0.79 -4.22 4.48
C ALA A 66 -1.23 -5.58 3.93
N LEU A 67 -1.21 -6.63 4.77
CA LEU A 67 -1.67 -7.97 4.42
C LEU A 67 -3.14 -7.95 3.95
N PHE A 68 -4.04 -7.30 4.69
CA PHE A 68 -5.45 -7.24 4.30
C PHE A 68 -5.70 -6.37 3.07
N MET A 69 -5.00 -5.24 2.93
CA MET A 69 -5.12 -4.40 1.72
C MET A 69 -4.66 -5.15 0.48
N GLN A 70 -3.53 -5.86 0.57
CA GLN A 70 -2.98 -6.59 -0.57
C GLN A 70 -3.77 -7.84 -0.93
N LEU A 71 -4.26 -8.59 0.07
CA LEU A 71 -5.15 -9.74 -0.18
C LEU A 71 -6.51 -9.29 -0.71
N GLY A 72 -7.14 -8.29 -0.08
CA GLY A 72 -8.46 -7.79 -0.50
C GLY A 72 -8.42 -7.20 -1.90
N GLY A 73 -7.46 -6.30 -2.16
CA GLY A 73 -7.25 -5.73 -3.49
C GLY A 73 -6.87 -6.79 -4.52
N GLY A 74 -5.95 -7.70 -4.17
CA GLY A 74 -5.49 -8.78 -5.04
C GLY A 74 -6.60 -9.75 -5.48
N ILE A 75 -7.50 -10.11 -4.57
CA ILE A 75 -8.68 -10.92 -4.89
C ILE A 75 -9.62 -10.16 -5.84
N TYR A 76 -9.85 -8.87 -5.56
CA TYR A 76 -10.73 -8.04 -6.38
C TYR A 76 -10.22 -7.90 -7.83
N THR A 77 -8.99 -7.41 -8.02
CA THR A 77 -8.40 -7.23 -9.36
C THR A 77 -8.32 -8.55 -10.12
N LYS A 78 -7.82 -9.63 -9.51
CA LYS A 78 -7.65 -10.90 -10.24
C LYS A 78 -8.94 -11.61 -10.56
N ALA A 79 -9.99 -11.47 -9.75
CA ALA A 79 -11.30 -11.97 -10.11
C ALA A 79 -11.92 -11.17 -11.27
N ALA A 80 -11.73 -9.84 -11.30
CA ALA A 80 -12.24 -8.97 -12.34
C ALA A 80 -11.49 -9.17 -13.68
N ASP A 81 -10.17 -9.08 -13.68
CA ASP A 81 -9.23 -9.29 -14.80
C ASP A 81 -9.53 -10.62 -15.51
N VAL A 82 -9.48 -11.74 -14.78
CA VAL A 82 -9.72 -13.07 -15.34
C VAL A 82 -11.15 -13.20 -15.90
N GLY A 83 -12.16 -12.62 -15.23
CA GLY A 83 -13.53 -12.66 -15.71
C GLY A 83 -13.75 -11.83 -16.98
N ALA A 84 -13.19 -10.62 -17.01
CA ALA A 84 -13.26 -9.71 -18.15
C ALA A 84 -12.58 -10.30 -19.37
N ASP A 85 -11.38 -10.85 -19.19
CA ASP A 85 -10.57 -11.42 -20.26
C ASP A 85 -11.13 -12.72 -20.82
N LEU A 86 -11.56 -13.66 -19.97
CA LEU A 86 -12.09 -14.94 -20.45
C LEU A 86 -13.38 -14.73 -21.24
N VAL A 87 -14.34 -13.98 -20.70
CA VAL A 87 -15.63 -13.79 -21.37
C VAL A 87 -15.48 -12.86 -22.58
N GLY A 88 -14.71 -11.78 -22.46
CA GLY A 88 -14.50 -10.83 -23.54
C GLY A 88 -13.68 -11.41 -24.69
N LYS A 89 -12.43 -11.79 -24.41
CA LYS A 89 -11.48 -12.21 -25.45
C LYS A 89 -11.78 -13.62 -25.97
N VAL A 90 -12.10 -14.58 -25.09
CA VAL A 90 -12.21 -16.00 -25.47
C VAL A 90 -13.62 -16.36 -25.95
N GLU A 91 -14.67 -15.99 -25.21
CA GLU A 91 -16.04 -16.40 -25.55
C GLU A 91 -16.69 -15.49 -26.60
N GLN A 92 -16.58 -14.17 -26.41
CA GLN A 92 -17.26 -13.18 -27.26
C GLN A 92 -16.37 -12.63 -28.37
N SER A 93 -15.06 -12.94 -28.36
CA SER A 93 -14.08 -12.45 -29.34
C SER A 93 -14.09 -10.92 -29.50
N ILE A 94 -14.38 -10.19 -28.41
CA ILE A 94 -14.30 -8.73 -28.37
C ILE A 94 -12.90 -8.30 -27.88
N PRO A 95 -12.45 -7.09 -28.26
CA PRO A 95 -11.18 -6.56 -27.77
C PRO A 95 -11.10 -6.48 -26.23
N GLU A 96 -9.88 -6.44 -25.74
CA GLU A 96 -9.56 -6.06 -24.35
C GLU A 96 -10.09 -4.66 -24.04
N ASP A 97 -10.53 -4.44 -22.80
CA ASP A 97 -11.09 -3.16 -22.32
C ASP A 97 -12.27 -2.62 -23.14
N ASP A 98 -13.00 -3.49 -23.82
CA ASP A 98 -14.13 -3.08 -24.63
C ASP A 98 -15.28 -2.55 -23.75
N PRO A 99 -15.85 -1.36 -24.05
CA PRO A 99 -16.91 -0.76 -23.25
C PRO A 99 -18.22 -1.58 -23.21
N ARG A 100 -18.37 -2.58 -24.09
CA ARG A 100 -19.50 -3.52 -24.08
C ARG A 100 -19.36 -4.60 -23.02
N ASN A 101 -18.14 -4.85 -22.53
CA ASN A 101 -17.90 -5.81 -21.46
C ASN A 101 -18.17 -5.13 -20.11
N PRO A 102 -19.17 -5.57 -19.32
CA PRO A 102 -19.48 -4.92 -18.05
C PRO A 102 -18.39 -5.11 -16.98
N ALA A 103 -17.48 -6.09 -17.15
CA ALA A 103 -16.42 -6.38 -16.20
C ALA A 103 -15.22 -5.42 -16.31
N THR A 104 -15.08 -4.66 -17.41
CA THR A 104 -13.92 -3.78 -17.63
C THR A 104 -13.82 -2.65 -16.62
N ILE A 105 -14.96 -2.13 -16.13
CA ILE A 105 -14.93 -1.14 -15.04
C ILE A 105 -14.40 -1.75 -13.75
N ALA A 106 -14.72 -3.01 -13.45
CA ALA A 106 -14.20 -3.68 -12.25
C ALA A 106 -12.70 -3.99 -12.39
N ASP A 107 -12.25 -4.29 -13.60
CA ASP A 107 -10.83 -4.54 -13.92
C ASP A 107 -10.00 -3.26 -13.68
N LEU A 108 -10.41 -2.15 -14.31
CA LEU A 108 -9.75 -0.84 -14.18
C LEU A 108 -9.85 -0.22 -12.77
N VAL A 109 -10.81 -0.65 -11.94
CA VAL A 109 -10.89 -0.27 -10.52
C VAL A 109 -9.95 -1.12 -9.67
N GLY A 110 -9.65 -2.34 -10.11
CA GLY A 110 -8.74 -3.25 -9.43
C GLY A 110 -7.26 -2.92 -9.64
N ASP A 111 -6.92 -2.31 -10.78
CA ASP A 111 -5.57 -1.83 -11.13
C ASP A 111 -5.08 -0.65 -10.29
#